data_AF-A0A2W5NWN5-F1
#
_entry.id   AF-A0A2W5NWN5-F1
#
_cell.length_a   1.000
_cell.length_b   1.000
_cell.length_c   1.000
_cell.angle_alpha   90.00
_cell.angle_beta   90.00
_cell.angle_gamma   90.00
#
_symmetry.space_group_name_H-M   'P 1'
#
loop_
_entity.id
_entity.type
_entity.pdbx_description
1 polymer ?
#
loop_
_entity_poly.entity_id
_entity_poly.type
_entity_poly.pdbx_seq_one_letter_code
_entity_poly.pdbx_strand_id
1 'polypeptide(L)'
;MNRIIAVAVMATAFIAPAHAARRSPDAQLAEVLKGRVAEKPVSCITASATDNMQIVTARAIVWRIGRRLYVNVPRDRAETLRADDILITQPFGSQLCRNDQVRPLDRMSNIPRGILLLGDFTPYVRK
;
A
#
# COMPACT_ATOMS: atom_id res chain seq x y z
N MET A 1 5.21 -33.98 64.82
CA MET A 1 3.90 -33.87 64.16
C MET A 1 3.78 -32.50 63.51
N ASN A 2 3.68 -32.47 62.17
CA ASN A 2 2.93 -31.48 61.34
C ASN A 2 3.35 -29.99 61.36
N ARG A 3 3.53 -29.25 60.25
CA ARG A 3 3.43 -29.46 58.80
C ARG A 3 4.32 -28.42 58.09
N ILE A 4 5.00 -28.79 57.01
CA ILE A 4 5.64 -27.85 56.09
C ILE A 4 4.54 -27.31 55.16
N ILE A 5 4.31 -26.00 55.16
CA ILE A 5 3.43 -25.34 54.19
C ILE A 5 4.31 -24.88 53.02
N ALA A 6 4.27 -25.61 51.91
CA ALA A 6 4.86 -25.18 50.66
C ALA A 6 3.89 -24.22 49.96
N VAL A 7 4.22 -22.94 49.90
CA VAL A 7 3.50 -21.95 49.10
C VAL A 7 4.04 -22.01 47.67
N ALA A 8 3.27 -22.60 46.76
CA ALA A 8 3.55 -22.55 45.33
C ALA A 8 3.21 -21.15 44.79
N VAL A 9 4.24 -20.36 44.49
CA VAL A 9 4.08 -19.08 43.79
C VAL A 9 3.79 -19.38 42.33
N MET A 10 2.52 -19.28 41.93
CA MET A 10 2.11 -19.40 40.54
C MET A 10 2.45 -18.10 39.82
N ALA A 11 3.57 -18.09 39.09
CA ALA A 11 3.96 -16.98 38.23
C ALA A 11 3.00 -16.90 37.04
N THR A 12 2.01 -16.00 37.10
CA THR A 12 1.19 -15.65 35.94
C THR A 12 2.03 -14.84 34.97
N ALA A 13 2.50 -15.47 33.90
CA ALA A 13 3.10 -14.76 32.77
C ALA A 13 2.01 -13.93 32.08
N PHE A 14 2.10 -12.60 32.20
CA PHE A 14 1.32 -11.68 31.38
C PHE A 14 1.78 -11.82 29.93
N ILE A 15 1.02 -12.54 29.11
CA ILE A 15 1.19 -12.53 27.66
C ILE A 15 0.60 -11.19 27.19
N ALA A 16 1.44 -10.17 27.07
CA ALA A 16 1.05 -8.94 26.39
C ALA A 16 0.72 -9.29 24.92
N PRO A 17 -0.43 -8.82 24.37
CA PRO A 17 -0.71 -9.03 22.96
C PRO A 17 0.36 -8.26 22.17
N ALA A 18 1.16 -8.98 21.38
CA ALA A 18 2.07 -8.37 20.43
C ALA A 18 1.25 -7.62 19.37
N HIS A 19 0.90 -6.37 19.65
CA HIS A 19 0.45 -5.43 18.63
C HIS A 19 1.67 -5.13 17.78
N ALA A 20 1.87 -5.93 16.72
CA ALA A 20 2.86 -5.62 15.70
C ALA A 20 2.60 -4.18 15.23
N ALA A 21 3.51 -3.26 15.58
CA ALA A 21 3.39 -1.87 15.23
C ALA A 21 3.15 -1.78 13.71
N ARG A 22 2.04 -1.15 13.31
CA ARG A 22 1.72 -1.00 11.89
C ARG A 22 2.85 -0.19 11.25
N ARG A 23 3.55 -0.79 10.28
CA ARG A 23 4.67 -0.13 9.58
C ARG A 23 4.22 1.21 9.02
N SER A 24 5.09 2.20 9.06
CA SER A 24 4.82 3.51 8.46
C SER A 24 4.52 3.36 6.96
N PRO A 25 3.75 4.28 6.36
CA PRO A 25 3.45 4.25 4.92
C PRO A 25 4.72 4.17 4.06
N ASP A 26 5.77 4.91 4.41
CA ASP A 26 7.06 4.86 3.72
C ASP A 26 7.78 3.52 3.89
N ALA A 27 7.73 2.90 5.07
CA ALA A 27 8.34 1.59 5.29
C ALA A 27 7.61 0.48 4.51
N GLN A 28 6.29 0.60 4.35
CA GLN A 28 5.52 -0.32 3.49
C GLN A 28 5.92 -0.16 2.02
N LEU A 29 6.03 1.08 1.53
CA LEU A 29 6.49 1.34 0.17
C LEU A 29 7.93 0.84 -0.04
N ALA A 30 8.84 1.07 0.91
CA ALA A 30 10.21 0.61 0.84
C ALA A 30 10.30 -0.92 0.72
N GLU A 31 9.46 -1.66 1.44
CA GLU A 31 9.40 -3.12 1.33
C GLU A 31 8.94 -3.57 -0.07
N VAL A 32 7.90 -2.93 -0.61
CA VAL A 32 7.42 -3.20 -1.98
C VAL A 32 8.54 -2.99 -3.02
N LEU A 33 9.41 -2.02 -2.77
CA LEU A 33 10.50 -1.60 -3.66
C LEU A 33 11.84 -2.29 -3.38
N LYS A 34 11.90 -3.23 -2.43
CA LYS A 34 13.13 -3.89 -2.02
C LYS A 34 13.89 -4.50 -3.22
N GLY A 35 15.18 -4.19 -3.31
CA GLY A 35 16.06 -4.65 -4.39
C GLY A 35 15.78 -4.00 -5.75
N ARG A 36 15.10 -2.85 -5.78
CA ARG A 36 14.83 -2.09 -7.00
C ARG A 36 15.41 -0.68 -6.92
N VAL A 37 15.68 -0.11 -8.07
CA VAL A 37 16.24 1.22 -8.23
C VAL A 37 15.30 2.07 -9.06
N ALA A 38 15.09 3.31 -8.61
CA ALA A 38 14.27 4.30 -9.29
C ALA A 38 14.93 4.76 -10.59
N GLU A 39 14.15 4.89 -11.64
CA GLU A 39 14.52 5.53 -12.91
C GLU A 39 13.82 6.89 -13.04
N LYS A 40 14.12 7.62 -14.14
CA LYS A 40 13.47 8.90 -14.43
C LYS A 40 11.94 8.73 -14.51
N PRO A 41 11.15 9.57 -13.82
CA PRO A 41 9.70 9.51 -13.91
C PRO A 41 9.19 9.71 -15.33
N VAL A 42 8.09 9.04 -15.64
CA VAL A 42 7.35 9.15 -16.90
C VAL A 42 5.93 9.64 -16.63
N SER A 43 5.35 10.37 -17.57
CA SER A 43 4.02 10.93 -17.38
C SER A 43 2.88 9.97 -17.73
N CYS A 44 3.14 8.89 -18.47
CA CYS A 44 2.13 7.91 -18.84
C CYS A 44 2.69 6.48 -18.80
N ILE A 45 1.84 5.52 -18.44
CA ILE A 45 2.12 4.08 -18.49
C ILE A 45 1.01 3.36 -19.25
N THR A 46 1.36 2.30 -19.97
CA THR A 46 0.36 1.41 -20.58
C THR A 46 0.02 0.30 -19.59
N ALA A 47 -0.93 0.57 -18.71
CA ALA A 47 -1.47 -0.39 -17.76
C ALA A 47 -2.71 -1.09 -18.34
N SER A 48 -2.78 -2.40 -18.17
CA SER A 48 -3.89 -3.26 -18.56
C SER A 48 -4.66 -3.76 -17.35
N ALA A 49 -5.87 -4.27 -17.56
CA ALA A 49 -6.69 -4.85 -16.49
C ALA A 49 -6.07 -6.10 -15.84
N THR A 50 -5.11 -6.76 -16.52
CA THR A 50 -4.42 -7.95 -16.01
C THR A 50 -3.15 -7.60 -15.25
N ASP A 51 -2.67 -6.36 -15.32
CA ASP A 51 -1.50 -5.93 -14.57
C ASP A 51 -1.82 -5.90 -13.07
N ASN A 52 -0.87 -6.39 -12.28
CA ASN A 52 -1.03 -6.41 -10.83
C ASN A 52 -0.89 -4.99 -10.29
N MET A 53 -1.89 -4.57 -9.53
CA MET A 53 -1.95 -3.25 -8.92
C MET A 53 -2.11 -3.40 -7.41
N GLN A 54 -1.38 -2.57 -6.66
CA GLN A 54 -1.43 -2.54 -5.19
C GLN A 54 -1.46 -1.09 -4.69
N ILE A 55 -2.25 -0.83 -3.66
CA ILE A 55 -2.28 0.46 -2.96
C ILE A 55 -1.41 0.33 -1.71
N VAL A 56 -0.42 1.22 -1.58
CA VAL A 56 0.27 1.43 -0.31
C VAL A 56 -0.51 2.49 0.46
N THR A 57 -1.12 2.06 1.56
CA THR A 57 -2.00 2.89 2.40
C THR A 57 -1.33 4.22 2.72
N ALA A 58 -2.09 5.30 2.53
CA ALA A 58 -1.67 6.67 2.79
C ALA A 58 -0.40 7.14 2.03
N ARG A 59 0.02 6.45 0.95
CA ARG A 59 1.31 6.75 0.31
C ARG A 59 1.35 6.76 -1.20
N ALA A 60 0.96 5.67 -1.84
CA ALA A 60 1.22 5.48 -3.27
C ALA A 60 0.33 4.39 -3.87
N ILE A 61 0.23 4.42 -5.19
CA ILE A 61 -0.32 3.35 -5.99
C ILE A 61 0.82 2.75 -6.80
N VAL A 62 0.93 1.42 -6.82
CA VAL A 62 2.00 0.72 -7.52
C VAL A 62 1.41 -0.24 -8.53
N TRP A 63 1.76 -0.04 -9.80
CA TRP A 63 1.46 -0.98 -10.88
C TRP A 63 2.69 -1.84 -11.18
N ARG A 64 2.47 -3.12 -11.40
CA ARG A 64 3.48 -4.04 -11.91
C ARG A 64 3.17 -4.34 -13.36
N ILE A 65 4.03 -3.84 -14.25
CA ILE A 65 3.92 -4.08 -15.69
C ILE A 65 5.19 -4.82 -16.12
N GLY A 66 5.02 -6.10 -16.45
CA GLY A 66 6.13 -7.02 -16.65
C GLY A 66 7.06 -7.08 -15.43
N ARG A 67 8.34 -6.75 -15.62
CA ARG A 67 9.37 -6.79 -14.56
C ARG A 67 9.48 -5.50 -13.74
N ARG A 68 8.87 -4.41 -14.20
CA ARG A 68 8.99 -3.08 -13.57
C ARG A 68 7.85 -2.84 -12.59
N LEU A 69 8.14 -2.06 -11.55
CA LEU A 69 7.11 -1.42 -10.72
C LEU A 69 7.02 0.04 -11.10
N TYR A 70 5.83 0.56 -11.31
CA TYR A 70 5.57 1.97 -11.55
C TYR A 70 4.86 2.53 -10.33
N VAL A 71 5.54 3.40 -9.60
CA VAL A 71 5.01 4.05 -8.40
C VAL A 71 4.42 5.38 -8.81
N ASN A 72 3.13 5.57 -8.55
CA ASN A 72 2.47 6.87 -8.62
C ASN A 72 2.17 7.34 -7.21
N VAL A 73 2.60 8.55 -6.89
CA VAL A 73 2.12 9.28 -5.72
C VAL A 73 1.07 10.25 -6.26
N PRO A 74 -0.21 10.12 -5.87
CA PRO A 74 -1.23 11.08 -6.26
C PRO A 74 -0.79 12.51 -5.94
N ARG A 75 -1.17 13.47 -6.79
CA ARG A 75 -0.75 14.87 -6.62
C ARG A 75 -1.19 15.43 -5.27
N ASP A 76 -2.37 15.01 -4.83
CA ASP A 76 -2.99 15.41 -3.58
C ASP A 76 -3.74 14.22 -2.96
N ARG A 77 -3.98 14.29 -1.66
CA ARG A 77 -4.82 13.34 -0.91
C ARG A 77 -4.36 11.88 -0.91
N ALA A 78 -3.07 11.64 -1.13
CA ALA A 78 -2.48 10.31 -1.06
C ALA A 78 -2.71 9.65 0.31
N GLU A 79 -2.84 10.44 1.38
CA GLU A 79 -3.17 10.01 2.74
C GLU A 79 -4.53 9.32 2.88
N THR A 80 -5.44 9.51 1.91
CA THR A 80 -6.78 8.89 1.90
C THR A 80 -6.82 7.51 1.25
N LEU A 81 -5.72 7.08 0.65
CA LEU A 81 -5.57 5.74 0.05
C LEU A 81 -5.61 4.67 1.14
N ARG A 82 -6.35 3.59 0.88
CA ARG A 82 -6.40 2.40 1.73
C ARG A 82 -6.11 1.16 0.91
N ALA A 83 -5.41 0.20 1.50
CA ALA A 83 -4.91 -0.98 0.79
C ALA A 83 -6.00 -1.89 0.21
N ASP A 84 -7.19 -1.87 0.80
CA ASP A 84 -8.32 -2.77 0.50
C ASP A 84 -9.27 -2.24 -0.57
N ASP A 85 -9.06 -1.01 -1.01
CA ASP A 85 -9.88 -0.35 -2.03
C ASP A 85 -9.82 -0.99 -3.40
N ILE A 86 -10.91 -0.79 -4.13
CA ILE A 86 -10.95 -0.99 -5.57
C ILE A 86 -10.69 0.37 -6.22
N LEU A 87 -9.64 0.50 -7.04
CA LEU A 87 -9.43 1.72 -7.81
C LEU A 87 -10.23 1.66 -9.11
N ILE A 88 -11.13 2.62 -9.27
CA ILE A 88 -11.80 2.90 -10.53
C ILE A 88 -10.96 3.96 -11.26
N THR A 89 -10.30 3.57 -12.33
CA THR A 89 -9.51 4.47 -13.18
C THR A 89 -10.32 4.91 -14.39
N GLN A 90 -10.28 6.21 -14.72
CA GLN A 90 -10.93 6.76 -15.92
C GLN A 90 -9.87 7.41 -16.83
N PRO A 91 -9.02 6.61 -17.51
CA PRO A 91 -7.97 7.15 -18.38
C PRO A 91 -8.56 7.82 -19.63
N PHE A 92 -7.98 8.95 -20.04
CA PHE A 92 -8.25 9.55 -21.35
C PHE A 92 -7.40 8.87 -22.44
N GLY A 93 -7.85 7.71 -22.90
CA GLY A 93 -7.18 6.94 -23.98
C GLY A 93 -6.76 5.54 -23.54
N SER A 94 -5.69 5.02 -24.16
CA SER A 94 -5.17 3.67 -23.91
C SER A 94 -4.05 3.61 -22.85
N GLN A 95 -3.73 4.73 -22.23
CA GLN A 95 -2.69 4.85 -21.22
C GLN A 95 -3.24 5.46 -19.94
N LEU A 96 -2.61 5.13 -18.82
CA LEU A 96 -2.82 5.82 -17.56
C LEU A 96 -1.77 6.92 -17.43
N CYS A 97 -2.23 8.16 -17.40
CA CYS A 97 -1.39 9.34 -17.44
C CYS A 97 -1.48 10.17 -16.14
N ARG A 98 -0.48 11.02 -15.95
CA ARG A 98 -0.50 12.10 -14.98
C ARG A 98 -1.77 12.94 -15.19
N ASN A 99 -2.40 13.32 -14.08
CA ASN A 99 -3.68 14.01 -13.98
C ASN A 99 -4.92 13.20 -14.38
N ASP A 100 -4.79 11.92 -14.75
CA ASP A 100 -5.96 11.06 -14.85
C ASP A 100 -6.64 10.96 -13.48
N GLN A 101 -7.97 10.90 -13.51
CA GLN A 101 -8.79 10.75 -12.33
C GLN A 101 -8.86 9.28 -11.93
N VAL A 102 -8.61 9.02 -10.65
CA VAL A 102 -8.90 7.74 -10.03
C VAL A 102 -9.85 7.93 -8.87
N ARG A 103 -10.84 7.06 -8.78
CA ARG A 103 -11.84 7.08 -7.71
C ARG A 103 -11.73 5.78 -6.91
N PRO A 104 -11.18 5.84 -5.69
CA PRO A 104 -11.18 4.69 -4.81
C PRO A 104 -12.61 4.33 -4.40
N LEU A 105 -12.91 3.04 -4.37
CA LEU A 105 -14.19 2.47 -3.95
C LEU A 105 -13.91 1.57 -2.74
N ASP A 106 -14.57 1.88 -1.62
CA ASP A 106 -14.49 1.04 -0.42
C ASP A 106 -15.09 -0.34 -0.71
N ARG A 107 -14.29 -1.39 -0.56
CA ARG A 107 -14.67 -2.75 -0.98
C ARG A 107 -15.83 -3.33 -0.17
N MET A 108 -15.97 -2.94 1.10
CA MET A 108 -16.99 -3.51 1.98
C MET A 108 -18.35 -2.84 1.76
N SER A 109 -18.35 -1.50 1.73
CA SER A 109 -19.58 -0.71 1.64
C SER A 109 -19.98 -0.38 0.19
N ASN A 110 -19.07 -0.54 -0.77
CA ASN A 110 -19.21 -0.04 -2.14
C ASN A 110 -19.47 1.47 -2.22
N ILE A 111 -19.05 2.22 -1.19
CA ILE A 111 -19.17 3.68 -1.18
C ILE A 111 -17.93 4.30 -1.87
N PRO A 112 -18.12 5.13 -2.91
CA PRO A 112 -17.01 5.83 -3.54
C PRO A 112 -16.37 6.86 -2.59
N ARG A 113 -15.05 6.96 -2.64
CA ARG A 113 -14.29 8.01 -1.96
C ARG A 113 -13.96 9.17 -2.89
N GLY A 114 -13.34 10.20 -2.32
CA GLY A 114 -12.91 11.38 -3.07
C GLY A 114 -11.99 11.03 -4.24
N ILE A 115 -12.19 11.70 -5.37
CA ILE A 115 -11.36 11.56 -6.58
C ILE A 115 -9.92 12.03 -6.31
N LEU A 116 -8.95 11.27 -6.79
CA LEU A 116 -7.53 11.62 -6.77
C LEU A 116 -7.05 11.91 -8.18
N LEU A 117 -6.11 12.83 -8.32
CA LEU A 117 -5.38 13.06 -9.56
C LEU A 117 -4.04 12.34 -9.49
N LEU A 118 -3.76 11.51 -10.49
CA LEU A 118 -2.48 10.81 -10.57
C LEU A 118 -1.31 11.78 -10.77
N GLY A 119 -0.18 11.49 -10.12
CA GLY A 119 1.09 12.16 -10.33
C GLY A 119 1.87 11.58 -11.51
N ASP A 120 3.18 11.82 -11.54
CA ASP A 120 4.07 11.09 -12.44
C ASP A 120 4.31 9.65 -11.94
N PHE A 121 4.69 8.77 -12.85
CA PHE A 121 5.02 7.37 -12.56
C PHE A 121 6.53 7.21 -12.50
N THR A 122 7.04 6.86 -11.33
CA THR A 122 8.46 6.53 -11.16
C THR A 122 8.68 5.04 -11.41
N PRO A 123 9.43 4.63 -12.44
CA PRO A 123 9.74 3.23 -12.68
C PRO A 123 10.79 2.74 -11.67
N TYR A 124 10.63 1.51 -11.21
CA TYR A 124 11.55 0.81 -10.32
C TYR A 124 11.93 -0.54 -10.93
N VAL A 125 13.20 -0.65 -11.31
CA VAL A 125 13.79 -1.81 -11.98
C VAL A 125 14.61 -2.64 -11.01
N ARG A 126 14.62 -3.97 -11.17
CA ARG A 126 15.59 -4.81 -10.45
C ARG A 126 16.97 -4.59 -11.04
N LYS A 127 17.96 -4.43 -10.18
CA LYS A 127 19.37 -4.61 -10.57
C LYS A 127 19.65 -6.10 -10.80
#